data_AF-A0A3C0N445-F1
#
_entry.id   AF-A0A3C0N445-F1
#
_cell.length_a   1.000
_cell.length_b   1.000
_cell.length_c   1.000
_cell.angle_alpha   90.00
_cell.angle_beta   90.00
_cell.angle_gamma   90.00
#
_symmetry.space_group_name_H-M   'P 1'
#
loop_
_entity.id
_entity.type
_entity.pdbx_description
1 polymer ?
#
loop_
_entity_poly.entity_id
_entity_poly.type
_entity_poly.pdbx_seq_one_letter_code
_entity_poly.pdbx_strand_id
1 'polypeptide(L)' 'MSLKTTATVEDLYRVPENGKAELVNGELVIMAATGFLPGFAGGEIYSSLRDYGF' A
#
# COMPACT_ATOMS: atom_id res chain seq x y z
N MET A 1 2.07 30.54 -5.44
CA MET A 1 2.43 29.42 -4.55
C MET A 1 1.18 28.60 -4.34
N SER A 2 1.15 27.35 -4.81
CA SER A 2 0.12 26.40 -4.38
C SER A 2 0.51 25.90 -3.00
N LEU A 3 -0.39 25.96 -2.02
CA LEU A 3 -0.19 25.28 -0.75
C LEU A 3 -0.22 23.78 -1.08
N LYS A 4 0.95 23.14 -1.21
CA LYS A 4 1.01 21.67 -1.22
C LYS A 4 0.60 21.23 0.18
N THR A 5 -0.68 20.93 0.36
CA THR A 5 -1.19 20.35 1.59
C THR A 5 -0.53 18.99 1.77
N THR A 6 0.11 18.78 2.91
CA THR A 6 0.66 17.49 3.32
C THR A 6 -0.50 16.50 3.44
N ALA A 7 -0.40 15.36 2.76
CA ALA A 7 -1.38 14.30 2.84
C ALA A 7 -1.42 13.70 4.26
N THR A 8 -2.62 13.37 4.70
CA THR A 8 -2.93 12.86 6.05
C THR A 8 -3.31 11.38 6.00
N VAL A 9 -3.48 10.79 7.18
CA VAL A 9 -3.99 9.42 7.31
C VAL A 9 -5.45 9.35 6.84
N GLU A 10 -6.24 10.39 7.07
CA GLU A 10 -7.63 10.50 6.60
C GLU A 10 -7.71 10.50 5.07
N ASP A 11 -6.74 11.14 4.39
CA ASP A 11 -6.65 11.11 2.93
C ASP A 11 -6.34 9.70 2.42
N LEU A 12 -5.46 8.95 3.12
CA LEU A 12 -5.14 7.56 2.78
C LEU A 12 -6.36 6.63 2.93
N TYR A 13 -7.21 6.83 3.93
CA TYR A 13 -8.46 6.06 4.08
C TYR A 13 -9.53 6.41 3.05
N ARG A 14 -9.41 7.57 2.38
CA ARG A 14 -10.38 8.07 1.40
C ARG A 14 -9.90 7.91 -0.04
N VAL A 15 -8.89 7.07 -0.28
CA VAL A 15 -8.41 6.78 -1.63
C VAL A 15 -9.58 6.35 -2.52
N PRO A 16 -9.77 6.99 -3.68
CA PRO A 16 -10.87 6.66 -4.59
C PRO A 16 -10.89 5.18 -4.98
N GLU A 17 -12.07 4.67 -5.30
CA GLU A 17 -12.29 3.29 -5.78
C GLU A 17 -11.83 2.19 -4.79
N ASN A 18 -11.59 2.54 -3.52
CA ASN A 18 -10.91 1.67 -2.55
C ASN A 18 -9.54 1.18 -3.05
N GLY A 19 -8.85 2.04 -3.82
CA GLY A 19 -7.54 1.76 -4.38
C GLY A 19 -6.45 1.61 -3.33
N LYS A 20 -5.32 1.03 -3.74
CA LYS A 20 -4.14 0.89 -2.88
C LYS A 20 -3.28 2.15 -3.00
N ALA A 21 -2.86 2.71 -1.87
CA ALA A 21 -1.92 3.83 -1.82
C ALA A 21 -1.04 3.74 -0.57
N GLU A 22 0.01 4.55 -0.54
CA GLU A 22 0.90 4.71 0.60
C GLU A 22 1.11 6.19 0.90
N LEU A 23 1.24 6.53 2.19
CA LEU A 23 1.64 7.88 2.61
C LEU A 23 3.15 7.93 2.78
N VAL A 24 3.85 8.60 1.86
CA VAL A 24 5.32 8.66 1.83
C VAL A 24 5.75 10.12 1.92
N ASN A 25 6.43 10.50 3.00
CA ASN A 25 6.92 11.87 3.24
C ASN A 25 5.83 12.96 3.09
N GLY A 26 4.60 12.65 3.49
CA GLY A 26 3.48 13.59 3.38
C GLY A 26 2.87 13.69 1.99
N GLU A 27 3.20 12.76 1.08
CA GLU A 27 2.57 12.62 -0.23
C GLU A 27 1.80 11.29 -0.31
N LEU A 28 0.60 11.33 -0.89
CA LEU A 28 -0.21 10.13 -1.14
C LEU A 28 0.23 9.52 -2.48
N VAL A 29 0.86 8.36 -2.44
CA VAL A 29 1.40 7.66 -3.61
C VAL A 29 0.46 6.52 -3.99
N ILE A 30 -0.24 6.65 -5.12
CA ILE A 30 -1.15 5.60 -5.61
C ILE A 30 -0.35 4.43 -6.14
N MET A 31 -0.69 3.23 -5.66
CA MET A 31 -0.06 1.97 -6.02
C MET A 31 -0.90 1.24 -7.06
N ALA A 32 -0.23 0.56 -8.00
CA ALA A 32 -0.92 -0.35 -8.90
C ALA A 32 -1.58 -1.50 -8.12
N ALA A 33 -2.74 -1.93 -8.59
CA ALA A 33 -3.34 -3.18 -8.10
C ALA A 33 -2.35 -4.33 -8.31
N THR A 34 -2.12 -5.11 -7.25
CA THR A 34 -1.21 -6.26 -7.28
C THR A 34 -2.03 -7.53 -7.10
N GLY A 35 -1.79 -8.51 -7.97
CA GLY A 35 -2.49 -9.79 -8.00
C GLY A 35 -1.67 -10.81 -8.77
N PHE A 36 -2.25 -11.96 -9.13
CA PHE A 36 -1.59 -13.05 -9.88
C PHE A 36 -0.14 -13.31 -9.44
N LEU A 37 0.88 -13.00 -10.27
CA LEU A 37 2.28 -13.28 -9.96
C LEU A 37 2.80 -12.53 -8.71
N PRO A 38 2.68 -11.19 -8.60
CA PRO A 38 3.00 -10.48 -7.35
C PRO A 38 2.30 -11.04 -6.11
N GLY A 39 1.01 -11.38 -6.25
CA GLY A 39 0.22 -11.94 -5.15
C GLY A 39 0.71 -13.34 -4.73
N PHE A 40 1.00 -14.20 -5.70
CA PHE A 40 1.54 -15.54 -5.48
C PHE A 40 2.90 -15.47 -4.79
N ALA A 41 3.83 -14.66 -5.31
CA ALA A 41 5.16 -14.50 -4.73
C ALA A 41 5.09 -13.96 -3.29
N GLY A 42 4.24 -12.98 -3.02
CA GLY A 42 4.01 -12.49 -1.66
C GLY A 42 3.42 -13.54 -0.72
N GLY A 43 2.52 -14.40 -1.22
CA GLY A 43 1.93 -15.51 -0.48
C GLY A 43 2.95 -16.57 -0.06
N GLU A 44 3.84 -16.98 -0.98
CA GLU A 44 4.91 -17.95 -0.68
C GLU A 44 5.87 -17.41 0.39
N ILE A 45 6.26 -16.13 0.30
CA ILE A 45 7.11 -15.48 1.31
C ILE A 45 6.40 -15.44 2.67
N TYR A 46 5.11 -15.05 2.70
CA TYR A 46 4.33 -15.05 3.93
C TYR A 46 4.22 -16.46 4.55
N SER A 47 3.98 -17.49 3.74
CA SER A 47 3.90 -18.88 4.21
C SER A 47 5.23 -19.32 4.83
N SER A 48 6.35 -19.05 4.15
CA SER A 48 7.68 -19.39 4.65
C SER A 48 8.00 -18.72 5.99
N LEU A 49 7.66 -17.43 6.14
CA LEU A 49 7.85 -16.70 7.40
C LEU A 49 6.97 -17.25 8.52
N ARG A 50 5.73 -17.64 8.20
CA ARG A 50 4.82 -18.26 9.15
C ARG A 50 5.36 -19.59 9.64
N ASP A 51 5.81 -20.46 8.74
CA ASP A 51 6.35 -21.77 9.09
C ASP A 51 7.67 -21.66 9.88
N TYR A 52 8.46 -20.61 9.67
CA TYR A 52 9.66 -20.35 10.46
C TYR A 52 9.36 -19.89 11.89
N GLY A 53 8.28 -19.12 12.07
CA GLY A 53 7.94 -18.47 13.34
C GLY A 53 7.10 -19.30 14.31
N PHE A 54 6.65 -20.49 13.92
CA PHE A 54 5.86 -21.42 14.72
C PHE A 54 6.52 -22.80 14.77
#